data_AF-A0A7W0UP02-F1
#
_entry.id   AF-A0A7W0UP02-F1
#
_cell.length_a   1.000
_cell.length_b   1.000
_cell.length_c   1.000
_cell.angle_alpha   90.00
_cell.angle_beta   90.00
_cell.angle_gamma   90.00
#
_symmetry.space_group_name_H-M   'P 1'
#
loop_
_entity.id
_entity.type
_entity.pdbx_description
1 polymer ?
#
loop_
_entity_poly.entity_id
_entity_poly.type
_entity_poly.pdbx_seq_one_letter_code
_entity_poly.pdbx_strand_id
1 'polypeptide(L)'
;MSKPTIFVVLTTQRCGSSWLVDLLNDHPAVSAYAELFRVADTTVSDYGATDVPRFEVTVAPGTYSVSRQLVRQRYEYVRGLARAHPDAQAVGFKLMYDQTRDHPGLMSILSLGRTRFVHLVRTDHLGALVSFDVAERRGRWWYHEGDAIPRVRVRAEPSELIRRLEERECEIDRFRRRLARFPTRVLEIAYEDLLDRRNEVLRSVLRFLNVVPSDIDLRSSLVRASSEPVSSAIENYGEIGSALAGTRFAPTAANGS
;
A
#
# COMPACT_ATOMS: atom_id res chain seq x y z
N MET A 1 25.73 -7.26 -14.66
CA MET A 1 24.71 -7.52 -13.62
C MET A 1 23.37 -7.78 -14.31
N SER A 2 22.51 -8.63 -13.75
CA SER A 2 21.17 -8.86 -14.30
C SER A 2 20.28 -7.63 -14.12
N LYS A 3 19.39 -7.36 -15.06
CA LYS A 3 18.44 -6.24 -14.97
C LYS A 3 17.63 -6.31 -13.66
N PRO A 4 17.41 -5.18 -12.95
CA PRO A 4 16.63 -5.16 -11.71
C PRO A 4 15.23 -5.75 -11.90
N THR A 5 14.75 -6.46 -10.87
CA THR A 5 13.36 -6.87 -10.77
C THR A 5 12.48 -5.63 -10.64
N ILE A 6 11.48 -5.47 -11.51
CA ILE A 6 10.44 -4.47 -11.31
C ILE A 6 9.36 -5.07 -10.39
N PHE A 7 8.99 -4.35 -9.33
CA PHE A 7 7.93 -4.78 -8.43
C PHE A 7 6.91 -3.69 -8.12
N VAL A 8 5.73 -4.12 -7.66
CA VAL A 8 4.66 -3.24 -7.18
C VAL A 8 4.16 -3.77 -5.84
N VAL A 9 4.15 -2.90 -4.83
CA VAL A 9 3.38 -3.13 -3.59
C VAL A 9 1.95 -2.71 -3.87
N LEU A 10 1.09 -3.68 -4.18
CA LEU A 10 -0.31 -3.45 -4.53
C LEU A 10 -1.19 -3.61 -3.28
N THR A 11 -2.02 -2.62 -3.00
CA THR A 11 -2.82 -2.58 -1.76
C THR A 11 -4.03 -1.64 -1.90
N THR A 12 -4.86 -1.59 -0.85
CA THR A 12 -5.76 -0.45 -0.55
C THR A 12 -5.19 0.37 0.62
N GLN A 13 -5.78 1.52 0.90
CA GLN A 13 -5.35 2.45 1.96
C GLN A 13 -5.36 1.77 3.33
N ARG A 14 -4.44 2.18 4.22
CA ARG A 14 -4.34 1.77 5.64
C ARG A 14 -4.00 0.29 5.90
N CYS A 15 -3.29 -0.36 4.97
CA CYS A 15 -2.74 -1.72 5.16
C CYS A 15 -1.26 -1.76 5.57
N GLY A 16 -0.66 -0.65 6.00
CA GLY A 16 0.78 -0.61 6.37
C GLY A 16 1.74 -0.56 5.18
N SER A 17 1.25 -0.30 3.97
CA SER A 17 2.05 -0.28 2.75
C SER A 17 3.16 0.78 2.73
N SER A 18 2.97 1.95 3.36
CA SER A 18 4.04 2.95 3.46
C SER A 18 5.19 2.44 4.33
N TRP A 19 4.87 1.75 5.42
CA TRP A 19 5.85 1.11 6.30
C TRP A 19 6.62 0.01 5.58
N LEU A 20 5.93 -0.86 4.82
CA LEU A 20 6.60 -1.87 4.00
C LEU A 20 7.52 -1.26 2.93
N VAL A 21 7.10 -0.20 2.26
CA VAL A 21 7.92 0.50 1.27
C VAL A 21 9.19 1.06 1.92
N ASP A 22 9.05 1.72 3.06
CA ASP A 22 10.16 2.33 3.77
C ASP A 22 11.15 1.27 4.28
N LEU A 23 10.65 0.15 4.83
CA LEU A 23 11.46 -1.02 5.19
C LEU A 23 12.23 -1.61 4.00
N LEU A 24 11.57 -1.76 2.85
CA LEU A 24 12.22 -2.29 1.65
C LEU A 24 13.29 -1.33 1.13
N ASN A 25 13.06 -0.02 1.21
CA ASN A 25 13.99 1.00 0.76
C ASN A 25 15.26 1.11 1.62
N ASP A 26 15.21 0.65 2.87
CA ASP A 26 16.38 0.57 3.74
C ASP A 26 17.41 -0.47 3.25
N HIS A 27 17.01 -1.42 2.40
CA HIS A 27 17.92 -2.40 1.84
C HIS A 27 18.76 -1.79 0.70
N PRO A 28 20.11 -1.85 0.74
CA PRO A 28 20.99 -1.15 -0.20
C PRO A 28 20.87 -1.61 -1.67
N ALA A 29 20.26 -2.77 -1.90
CA ALA A 29 20.01 -3.32 -3.24
C ALA A 29 18.56 -3.13 -3.72
N VAL A 30 17.74 -2.36 -3.01
CA VAL A 30 16.33 -2.15 -3.32
C VAL A 30 16.00 -0.66 -3.33
N SER A 31 15.43 -0.19 -4.44
CA SER A 31 14.87 1.16 -4.52
C SER A 31 13.34 1.05 -4.50
N ALA A 32 12.73 1.44 -3.38
CA ALA A 32 11.28 1.32 -3.17
C ALA A 32 10.64 2.71 -3.03
N TYR A 33 9.85 3.06 -4.04
CA TYR A 33 9.13 4.34 -4.09
C TYR A 33 7.77 4.26 -3.44
N ALA A 34 7.29 5.41 -2.98
CA ALA A 34 5.89 5.63 -2.61
C ALA A 34 4.96 5.53 -3.84
N GLU A 35 3.91 6.35 -3.91
CA GLU A 35 2.88 6.24 -4.95
C GLU A 35 3.25 7.07 -6.18
N LEU A 36 4.06 6.50 -7.08
CA LEU A 36 4.50 7.16 -8.32
C LEU A 36 3.34 7.50 -9.28
N PHE A 37 2.18 6.87 -9.13
CA PHE A 37 1.02 7.03 -9.99
C PHE A 37 -0.16 7.76 -9.31
N ARG A 38 0.10 8.58 -8.28
CA ARG A 38 -0.91 9.49 -7.75
C ARG A 38 -1.26 10.56 -8.79
N VAL A 39 -2.53 10.66 -9.13
CA VAL A 39 -3.05 11.68 -10.06
C VAL A 39 -3.05 13.05 -9.39
N ALA A 40 -2.76 14.10 -10.16
CA ALA A 40 -2.79 15.50 -9.71
C ALA A 40 -1.87 15.80 -8.51
N ASP A 41 -0.87 14.95 -8.26
CA ASP A 41 0.07 15.12 -7.17
C ASP A 41 1.50 15.03 -7.70
N THR A 42 2.17 16.18 -7.73
CA THR A 42 3.54 16.38 -8.23
C THR A 42 4.57 16.49 -7.10
N THR A 43 4.15 16.24 -5.85
CA THR A 43 5.03 16.36 -4.68
C THR A 43 6.05 15.22 -4.62
N VAL A 44 7.19 15.47 -3.98
CA VAL A 44 8.15 14.42 -3.63
C VAL A 44 7.71 13.77 -2.31
N SER A 45 7.77 12.45 -2.22
CA SER A 45 7.49 11.71 -0.98
C SER A 45 8.57 12.00 0.06
N ASP A 46 8.21 12.02 1.34
CA ASP A 46 9.11 12.14 2.49
C ASP A 46 9.56 10.77 3.05
N TYR A 47 9.13 9.67 2.43
CA TYR A 47 9.57 8.29 2.72
C TYR A 47 9.82 7.50 1.43
N GLY A 48 10.59 6.41 1.55
CA GLY A 48 11.06 5.62 0.41
C GLY A 48 12.08 6.37 -0.47
N ALA A 49 12.36 5.84 -1.66
CA ALA A 49 13.21 6.50 -2.65
C ALA A 49 12.56 7.76 -3.22
N THR A 50 13.36 8.77 -3.55
CA THR A 50 12.92 10.13 -3.94
C THR A 50 13.59 10.68 -5.19
N ASP A 51 14.53 9.94 -5.77
CA ASP A 51 15.36 10.32 -6.92
C ASP A 51 14.63 10.19 -8.28
N VAL A 52 13.42 9.61 -8.29
CA VAL A 52 12.54 9.56 -9.47
C VAL A 52 11.26 10.33 -9.19
N PRO A 53 10.87 11.31 -10.02
CA PRO A 53 9.64 12.06 -9.84
C PRO A 53 8.42 11.20 -10.18
N ARG A 54 7.27 11.54 -9.62
CA ARG A 54 5.99 10.88 -9.94
C ARG A 54 5.65 11.00 -11.42
N PHE A 55 4.87 10.06 -11.94
CA PHE A 55 4.44 10.03 -13.34
C PHE A 55 3.70 11.31 -13.75
N GLU A 56 2.96 11.94 -12.84
CA GLU A 56 2.26 13.21 -13.07
C GLU A 56 3.20 14.34 -13.50
N VAL A 57 4.44 14.36 -13.02
CA VAL A 57 5.44 15.38 -13.41
C VAL A 57 5.91 15.20 -14.86
N THR A 58 5.74 13.98 -15.40
CA THR A 58 6.23 13.62 -16.75
C THR A 58 5.22 13.87 -17.86
N VAL A 59 3.96 14.21 -17.51
CA VAL A 59 2.90 14.49 -18.49
C VAL A 59 2.83 15.99 -18.79
N ALA A 60 2.47 16.34 -20.03
CA ALA A 60 2.38 17.73 -20.45
C ALA A 60 1.28 18.49 -19.66
N PRO A 61 1.46 19.79 -19.36
CA PRO A 61 0.42 20.60 -18.73
C PRO A 61 -0.92 20.49 -19.47
N GLY A 62 -2.01 20.28 -18.73
CA GLY A 62 -3.35 20.08 -19.30
C GLY A 62 -3.64 18.67 -19.84
N THR A 63 -2.64 17.78 -19.89
CA THR A 63 -2.86 16.35 -20.14
C THR A 63 -3.03 15.64 -18.81
N TYR A 64 -4.25 15.23 -18.50
CA TYR A 64 -4.48 14.44 -17.29
C TYR A 64 -3.82 13.07 -17.42
N SER A 65 -3.12 12.66 -16.37
CA SER A 65 -2.51 11.33 -16.30
C SER A 65 -3.52 10.18 -16.38
N VAL A 66 -4.83 10.48 -16.41
CA VAL A 66 -5.91 9.54 -16.72
C VAL A 66 -6.11 9.21 -18.20
N SER A 67 -5.42 9.90 -19.10
CA SER A 67 -5.60 9.72 -20.54
C SER A 67 -5.19 8.32 -21.02
N ARG A 68 -6.02 7.70 -21.87
CA ARG A 68 -5.71 6.42 -22.55
C ARG A 68 -4.55 6.53 -23.53
N GLN A 69 -4.22 7.73 -24.00
CA GLN A 69 -3.13 7.97 -24.96
C GLN A 69 -1.74 7.82 -24.31
N LEU A 70 -1.67 7.81 -22.97
CA LEU A 70 -0.42 7.76 -22.22
C LEU A 70 0.16 6.35 -22.00
N VAL A 71 -0.41 5.31 -22.62
CA VAL A 71 0.04 3.91 -22.44
C VAL A 71 1.54 3.76 -22.75
N ARG A 72 2.03 4.37 -23.82
CA ARG A 72 3.46 4.32 -24.19
C ARG A 72 4.33 5.03 -23.14
N GLN A 73 3.91 6.19 -22.66
CA GLN A 73 4.62 6.97 -21.65
C GLN A 73 4.69 6.21 -20.33
N ARG A 74 3.59 5.59 -19.89
CA ARG A 74 3.58 4.73 -18.70
C ARG A 74 4.52 3.53 -18.85
N TYR A 75 4.53 2.91 -20.03
CA TYR A 75 5.45 1.81 -20.33
C TYR A 75 6.91 2.25 -20.20
N GLU A 76 7.27 3.35 -20.86
CA GLU A 76 8.64 3.89 -20.81
C GLU A 76 9.04 4.34 -19.40
N TYR A 77 8.11 4.93 -18.64
CA TYR A 77 8.33 5.33 -17.26
C TYR A 77 8.63 4.12 -16.37
N VAL A 78 7.79 3.08 -16.39
CA VAL A 78 8.01 1.85 -15.63
C VAL A 78 9.33 1.16 -16.02
N ARG A 79 9.66 1.12 -17.32
CA ARG A 79 10.95 0.58 -17.78
C ARG A 79 12.14 1.47 -17.43
N GLY A 80 11.90 2.78 -17.30
CA GLY A 80 12.87 3.79 -16.87
C GLY A 80 13.37 3.57 -15.46
N LEU A 81 12.52 3.07 -14.55
CA LEU A 81 12.91 2.75 -13.17
C LEU A 81 14.14 1.83 -13.12
N ALA A 82 14.12 0.73 -13.89
CA ALA A 82 15.25 -0.20 -13.93
C ALA A 82 16.49 0.37 -14.64
N ARG A 83 16.34 1.40 -15.49
CA ARG A 83 17.46 2.09 -16.14
C ARG A 83 18.12 3.11 -15.21
N ALA A 84 17.31 3.76 -14.36
CA ALA A 84 17.80 4.71 -13.36
C ALA A 84 18.54 4.02 -12.20
N HIS A 85 18.29 2.72 -11.98
CA HIS A 85 18.86 1.93 -10.88
C HIS A 85 19.64 0.70 -11.39
N PRO A 86 20.74 0.88 -12.14
CA PRO A 86 21.47 -0.25 -12.74
C PRO A 86 22.10 -1.19 -11.70
N ASP A 87 22.42 -0.68 -10.50
CA ASP A 87 23.07 -1.44 -9.43
C ASP A 87 22.08 -2.09 -8.47
N ALA A 88 20.78 -1.77 -8.56
CA ALA A 88 19.75 -2.37 -7.72
C ALA A 88 19.42 -3.81 -8.16
N GLN A 89 19.08 -4.66 -7.20
CA GLN A 89 18.51 -5.98 -7.48
C GLN A 89 16.99 -5.89 -7.73
N ALA A 90 16.32 -4.94 -7.07
CA ALA A 90 14.90 -4.67 -7.27
C ALA A 90 14.59 -3.17 -7.23
N VAL A 91 13.66 -2.75 -8.07
CA VAL A 91 13.11 -1.40 -8.08
C VAL A 91 11.60 -1.46 -8.21
N GLY A 92 10.88 -0.69 -7.41
CA GLY A 92 9.43 -0.80 -7.39
C GLY A 92 8.75 0.33 -6.67
N PHE A 93 7.43 0.32 -6.71
CA PHE A 93 6.64 1.40 -6.16
C PHE A 93 5.35 0.88 -5.54
N LYS A 94 4.74 1.70 -4.68
CA LYS A 94 3.42 1.43 -4.14
C LYS A 94 2.33 1.82 -5.14
N LEU A 95 1.32 0.99 -5.28
CA LEU A 95 0.15 1.27 -6.12
C LEU A 95 -1.13 0.94 -5.36
N MET A 96 -1.99 1.93 -5.22
CA MET A 96 -3.33 1.73 -4.65
C MET A 96 -4.29 1.17 -5.71
N TYR A 97 -5.29 0.41 -5.28
CA TYR A 97 -6.28 -0.20 -6.17
C TYR A 97 -7.03 0.81 -7.06
N ASP A 98 -7.42 1.94 -6.49
CA ASP A 98 -8.06 3.07 -7.17
C ASP A 98 -7.17 3.66 -8.27
N GLN A 99 -5.87 3.82 -8.02
CA GLN A 99 -4.90 4.31 -9.01
C GLN A 99 -4.80 3.40 -10.24
N THR A 100 -5.12 2.11 -10.12
CA THR A 100 -5.17 1.24 -11.31
C THR A 100 -6.32 1.57 -12.26
N ARG A 101 -7.39 2.21 -11.76
CA ARG A 101 -8.53 2.70 -12.53
C ARG A 101 -8.19 4.05 -13.17
N ASP A 102 -7.47 4.88 -12.42
CA ASP A 102 -7.03 6.19 -12.88
C ASP A 102 -5.97 6.12 -13.98
N HIS A 103 -5.26 5.01 -14.13
CA HIS A 103 -4.23 4.85 -15.17
C HIS A 103 -4.59 3.74 -16.18
N PRO A 104 -5.44 4.02 -17.19
CA PRO A 104 -5.80 3.05 -18.20
C PRO A 104 -4.58 2.40 -18.87
N GLY A 105 -4.57 1.06 -18.90
CA GLY A 105 -3.48 0.26 -19.48
C GLY A 105 -2.29 0.00 -18.57
N LEU A 106 -2.17 0.68 -17.41
CA LEU A 106 -1.07 0.45 -16.45
C LEU A 106 -1.00 -1.01 -16.00
N MET A 107 -2.14 -1.61 -15.64
CA MET A 107 -2.16 -3.02 -15.22
C MET A 107 -1.72 -3.97 -16.33
N SER A 108 -2.03 -3.67 -17.59
CA SER A 108 -1.57 -4.47 -18.74
C SER A 108 -0.06 -4.35 -18.92
N ILE A 109 0.48 -3.13 -18.80
CA ILE A 109 1.93 -2.84 -18.85
C ILE A 109 2.67 -3.62 -17.77
N LEU A 110 2.18 -3.56 -16.53
CA LEU A 110 2.82 -4.25 -15.40
C LEU A 110 2.74 -5.77 -15.57
N SER A 111 1.58 -6.29 -15.96
CA SER A 111 1.37 -7.74 -16.11
C SER A 111 2.23 -8.34 -17.22
N LEU A 112 2.24 -7.72 -18.41
CA LEU A 112 3.09 -8.15 -19.53
C LEU A 112 4.57 -7.85 -19.28
N GLY A 113 4.85 -6.90 -18.39
CA GLY A 113 6.19 -6.43 -18.05
C GLY A 113 7.03 -7.40 -17.21
N ARG A 114 6.46 -8.55 -16.80
CA ARG A 114 6.99 -9.47 -15.78
C ARG A 114 7.21 -8.80 -14.42
N THR A 115 6.40 -7.78 -14.10
CA THR A 115 6.38 -7.16 -12.78
C THR A 115 5.98 -8.19 -11.73
N ARG A 116 6.64 -8.12 -10.57
CA ARG A 116 6.26 -8.90 -9.39
C ARG A 116 5.34 -8.08 -8.49
N PHE A 117 4.20 -8.63 -8.12
CA PHE A 117 3.25 -7.98 -7.23
C PHE A 117 3.41 -8.51 -5.82
N VAL A 118 3.78 -7.65 -4.89
CA VAL A 118 3.61 -7.89 -3.46
C VAL A 118 2.23 -7.37 -3.10
N HIS A 119 1.27 -8.26 -2.94
CA HIS A 119 -0.12 -7.91 -2.67
C HIS A 119 -0.31 -7.86 -1.15
N LEU A 120 -0.29 -6.65 -0.59
CA LEU A 120 -0.42 -6.45 0.85
C LEU A 120 -1.89 -6.27 1.22
N VAL A 121 -2.38 -7.15 2.08
CA VAL A 121 -3.78 -7.16 2.54
C VAL A 121 -3.81 -6.99 4.06
N ARG A 122 -4.76 -6.23 4.57
CA ARG A 122 -5.04 -6.16 6.02
C ARG A 122 -6.40 -6.80 6.28
N THR A 123 -6.39 -7.87 7.08
CA THR A 123 -7.60 -8.65 7.39
C THR A 123 -8.49 -7.97 8.43
N ASP A 124 -7.92 -7.15 9.31
CA ASP A 124 -8.66 -6.27 10.21
C ASP A 124 -9.25 -5.09 9.42
N HIS A 125 -10.37 -5.33 8.75
CA HIS A 125 -11.06 -4.35 7.92
C HIS A 125 -11.63 -3.19 8.75
N LEU A 126 -12.15 -3.47 9.94
CA LEU A 126 -12.68 -2.45 10.84
C LEU A 126 -11.57 -1.50 11.29
N GLY A 127 -10.44 -2.01 11.79
CA GLY A 127 -9.32 -1.17 12.18
C GLY A 127 -8.66 -0.46 10.99
N ALA A 128 -8.74 -1.00 9.77
CA ALA A 128 -8.31 -0.30 8.57
C ALA A 128 -9.19 0.92 8.25
N LEU A 129 -10.52 0.77 8.30
CA LEU A 129 -11.47 1.87 8.04
C LEU A 129 -11.42 2.94 9.13
N VAL A 130 -11.37 2.54 10.40
CA VAL A 130 -11.25 3.50 11.51
C VAL A 130 -9.93 4.25 11.44
N SER A 131 -8.84 3.55 11.09
CA SER A 131 -7.56 4.22 10.84
C SER A 131 -7.60 5.16 9.65
N PHE A 132 -8.46 4.93 8.65
CA PHE A 132 -8.66 5.82 7.52
C PHE A 132 -9.35 7.10 8.00
N ASP A 133 -10.49 6.97 8.67
CA ASP A 133 -11.30 8.10 9.14
C ASP A 133 -10.51 8.99 10.11
N VAL A 134 -9.72 8.37 11.01
CA VAL A 134 -8.83 9.09 11.92
C VAL A 134 -7.74 9.86 11.16
N ALA A 135 -7.12 9.25 10.15
CA ALA A 135 -6.08 9.91 9.36
C ALA A 135 -6.64 11.06 8.52
N GLU A 136 -7.82 10.87 7.93
CA GLU A 136 -8.54 11.90 7.18
C GLU A 136 -8.90 13.09 8.09
N ARG A 137 -9.47 12.82 9.28
CA ARG A 137 -9.79 13.87 10.26
C ARG A 137 -8.56 14.61 10.79
N ARG A 138 -7.40 13.94 10.85
CA ARG A 138 -6.10 14.55 11.22
C ARG A 138 -5.46 15.34 10.07
N GLY A 139 -5.86 15.10 8.83
CA GLY A 139 -5.18 15.64 7.64
C GLY A 139 -3.76 15.07 7.41
N ARG A 140 -3.36 14.01 8.13
CA ARG A 140 -2.02 13.42 8.05
C ARG A 140 -2.09 11.90 8.09
N TRP A 141 -1.41 11.26 7.12
CA TRP A 141 -1.55 9.83 6.84
C TRP A 141 -0.41 8.97 7.42
N TRP A 142 0.76 9.54 7.67
CA TRP A 142 1.90 8.86 8.30
C TRP A 142 2.68 9.83 9.18
N TYR A 143 3.49 9.24 10.06
CA TYR A 143 4.26 9.93 11.09
C TYR A 143 5.65 9.30 11.15
N HIS A 144 6.64 10.09 11.53
CA HIS A 144 8.00 9.69 11.82
C HIS A 144 8.24 9.64 13.33
N GLU A 145 9.35 9.04 13.73
CA GLU A 145 9.79 9.06 15.13
C GLU A 145 9.94 10.50 15.64
N GLY A 146 9.40 10.79 16.81
CA GLY A 146 9.40 12.13 17.43
C GLY A 146 8.22 13.02 17.03
N ASP A 147 7.38 12.63 16.07
CA ASP A 147 6.18 13.40 15.73
C ASP A 147 5.14 13.41 16.88
N ALA A 148 4.53 14.55 17.12
CA ALA A 148 3.34 14.65 17.95
C ALA A 148 2.13 14.08 17.18
N ILE A 149 1.45 13.08 17.75
CA ILE A 149 0.28 12.43 17.14
C ILE A 149 -0.98 12.86 17.89
N PRO A 150 -1.81 13.76 17.33
CA PRO A 150 -3.01 14.25 18.02
C PRO A 150 -4.02 13.13 18.24
N ARG A 151 -4.54 12.98 19.45
CA ARG A 151 -5.66 12.04 19.71
C ARG A 151 -6.91 12.57 19.03
N VAL A 152 -7.46 11.75 18.13
CA VAL A 152 -8.68 12.05 17.38
C VAL A 152 -9.57 10.83 17.47
N ARG A 153 -10.83 11.06 17.83
CA ARG A 153 -11.88 10.04 17.74
C ARG A 153 -12.74 10.33 16.52
N VAL A 154 -13.49 9.35 16.05
CA VAL A 154 -14.41 9.48 14.93
C VAL A 154 -15.75 8.90 15.31
N ARG A 155 -16.83 9.52 14.82
CA ARG A 155 -18.17 8.95 14.89
C ARG A 155 -18.47 8.29 13.55
N ALA A 156 -18.96 7.06 13.58
CA ALA A 156 -19.31 6.32 12.37
C ALA A 156 -20.81 6.04 12.36
N GLU A 157 -21.44 6.15 11.19
CA GLU A 157 -22.82 5.69 11.00
C GLU A 157 -22.80 4.17 10.72
N PRO A 158 -23.58 3.35 11.45
CA PRO A 158 -23.48 1.89 11.37
C PRO A 158 -23.71 1.31 9.96
N SER A 159 -24.73 1.77 9.24
CA SER A 159 -25.07 1.19 7.93
C SER A 159 -24.01 1.50 6.87
N GLU A 160 -23.46 2.70 6.89
CA GLU A 160 -22.38 3.18 6.05
C GLU A 160 -21.07 2.46 6.38
N LEU A 161 -20.77 2.24 7.66
CA LEU A 161 -19.60 1.45 8.06
C LEU A 161 -19.69 0.02 7.52
N ILE A 162 -20.84 -0.64 7.66
CA ILE A 162 -21.06 -1.99 7.12
C ILE A 162 -20.85 -1.99 5.60
N ARG A 163 -21.47 -1.05 4.87
CA ARG A 163 -21.29 -0.91 3.42
C ARG A 163 -19.81 -0.78 3.05
N ARG A 164 -19.06 0.08 3.73
CA ARG A 164 -17.61 0.28 3.50
C ARG A 164 -16.78 -0.96 3.81
N LEU A 165 -17.16 -1.75 4.82
CA LEU A 165 -16.52 -3.04 5.14
C LEU A 165 -16.73 -4.04 4.00
N GLU A 166 -17.96 -4.17 3.51
CA GLU A 166 -18.29 -5.07 2.40
C GLU A 166 -17.59 -4.66 1.10
N GLU A 167 -17.55 -3.37 0.79
CA GLU A 167 -16.86 -2.84 -0.38
C GLU A 167 -15.36 -3.14 -0.35
N ARG A 168 -14.76 -3.03 0.83
CA ARG A 168 -13.34 -3.31 1.03
C ARG A 168 -13.01 -4.78 0.80
N GLU A 169 -13.77 -5.70 1.38
CA GLU A 169 -13.64 -7.14 1.10
C GLU A 169 -13.81 -7.43 -0.39
N CYS A 170 -14.87 -6.90 -0.98
CA CYS A 170 -15.17 -7.08 -2.40
C CYS A 170 -14.05 -6.53 -3.30
N GLU A 171 -13.44 -5.40 -2.94
CA GLU A 171 -12.33 -4.81 -3.69
C GLU A 171 -11.08 -5.69 -3.62
N ILE A 172 -10.71 -6.18 -2.43
CA ILE A 172 -9.58 -7.10 -2.25
C ILE A 172 -9.78 -8.37 -3.10
N ASP A 173 -10.96 -8.99 -3.01
CA ASP A 173 -11.26 -10.21 -3.76
C ASP A 173 -11.32 -9.98 -5.27
N ARG A 174 -11.80 -8.80 -5.70
CA ARG A 174 -11.75 -8.40 -7.11
C ARG A 174 -10.32 -8.32 -7.60
N PHE A 175 -9.40 -7.78 -6.80
CA PHE A 175 -7.99 -7.73 -7.15
C PHE A 175 -7.31 -9.10 -7.13
N ARG A 176 -7.62 -9.97 -6.16
CA ARG A 176 -7.17 -11.37 -6.17
C ARG A 176 -7.55 -12.08 -7.47
N ARG A 177 -8.83 -12.00 -7.86
CA ARG A 177 -9.33 -12.57 -9.13
C ARG A 177 -8.68 -11.94 -10.34
N ARG A 178 -8.45 -10.62 -10.33
CA ARG A 178 -7.79 -9.91 -11.44
C ARG A 178 -6.36 -10.38 -11.61
N LEU A 179 -5.59 -10.45 -10.53
CA LEU A 179 -4.20 -10.90 -10.55
C LEU A 179 -4.07 -12.36 -11.01
N ALA A 180 -4.97 -13.24 -10.56
CA ALA A 180 -5.01 -14.64 -10.97
C ALA A 180 -5.32 -14.85 -12.46
N ARG A 181 -5.99 -13.89 -13.12
CA ARG A 181 -6.32 -13.96 -14.56
C ARG A 181 -5.15 -13.59 -15.48
N PHE A 182 -4.15 -12.88 -14.96
CA PHE A 182 -2.96 -12.51 -15.74
C PHE A 182 -1.80 -13.41 -15.36
N PRO A 183 -0.82 -13.65 -16.26
CA PRO A 183 0.41 -14.38 -15.95
C PRO A 183 1.36 -13.53 -15.09
N THR A 184 0.86 -13.06 -13.95
CA THR A 184 1.57 -12.23 -12.99
C THR A 184 2.22 -13.12 -11.93
N ARG A 185 3.38 -12.68 -11.44
CA ARG A 185 3.95 -13.26 -10.23
C ARG A 185 3.42 -12.46 -9.05
N VAL A 186 2.77 -13.14 -8.12
CA VAL A 186 2.12 -12.51 -6.97
C VAL A 186 2.59 -13.21 -5.71
N LEU A 187 2.95 -12.42 -4.70
CA LEU A 187 3.11 -12.84 -3.32
C LEU A 187 2.10 -12.04 -2.50
N GLU A 188 1.05 -12.69 -2.00
CA GLU A 188 0.13 -12.05 -1.05
C GLU A 188 0.70 -12.17 0.37
N ILE A 189 0.67 -11.07 1.11
CA ILE A 189 1.09 -11.01 2.52
C ILE A 189 0.02 -10.29 3.35
N ALA A 190 -0.20 -10.77 4.57
CA ALA A 190 -1.04 -10.07 5.54
C ALA A 190 -0.24 -8.99 6.29
N TYR A 191 -0.88 -7.86 6.56
CA TYR A 191 -0.31 -6.80 7.41
C TYR A 191 -0.04 -7.32 8.82
N GLU A 192 -0.92 -8.16 9.33
CA GLU A 192 -0.84 -8.80 10.63
C GLU A 192 0.39 -9.71 10.72
N ASP A 193 0.66 -10.50 9.68
CA ASP A 193 1.89 -11.30 9.62
C ASP A 193 3.15 -10.42 9.59
N LEU A 194 3.10 -9.26 8.92
CA LEU A 194 4.22 -8.31 8.89
C LEU A 194 4.47 -7.68 10.28
N LEU A 195 3.43 -7.51 11.09
CA LEU A 195 3.56 -7.08 12.48
C LEU A 195 4.16 -8.17 13.36
N ASP A 196 3.62 -9.38 13.29
CA ASP A 196 3.93 -10.45 14.23
C ASP A 196 5.23 -11.19 13.88
N ARG A 197 5.48 -11.40 12.58
CA ARG A 197 6.58 -12.22 12.05
C ARG A 197 7.43 -11.42 11.05
N ARG A 198 7.67 -10.15 11.38
CA ARG A 198 8.34 -9.14 10.54
C ARG A 198 9.51 -9.69 9.71
N ASN A 199 10.51 -10.29 10.37
CA ASN A 199 11.72 -10.74 9.70
C ASN A 199 11.49 -11.94 8.77
N GLU A 200 10.53 -12.82 9.08
CA GLU A 200 10.15 -13.95 8.22
C GLU A 200 9.46 -13.46 6.93
N VAL A 201 8.51 -12.53 7.10
CA VAL A 201 7.76 -11.93 5.98
C VAL A 201 8.71 -11.15 5.08
N LEU A 202 9.56 -10.28 5.64
CA LEU A 202 10.52 -9.50 4.86
C LEU A 202 11.49 -10.39 4.09
N ARG A 203 12.05 -11.44 4.69
CA ARG A 203 12.89 -12.42 3.96
C ARG A 203 12.13 -13.10 2.82
N SER A 204 10.85 -13.38 2.99
CA SER A 204 10.02 -13.98 1.95
C SER A 204 9.75 -13.00 0.81
N VAL A 205 9.50 -11.72 1.13
CA VAL A 205 9.38 -10.64 0.13
C VAL A 205 10.69 -10.46 -0.63
N LEU A 206 11.83 -10.32 0.05
CA LEU A 206 13.14 -10.14 -0.60
C LEU A 206 13.47 -11.30 -1.55
N ARG A 207 13.29 -12.56 -1.11
CA ARG A 207 13.46 -13.75 -1.98
C ARG A 207 12.54 -13.69 -3.19
N PHE A 208 11.27 -13.37 -2.99
CA PHE A 208 10.32 -13.24 -4.07
C PHE A 208 10.75 -12.17 -5.09
N LEU A 209 11.33 -11.07 -4.63
CA LEU A 209 11.86 -9.99 -5.47
C LEU A 209 13.22 -10.31 -6.14
N ASN A 210 13.76 -11.52 -5.93
CA ASN A 210 15.13 -11.90 -6.32
C ASN A 210 16.21 -11.02 -5.68
N VAL A 211 15.95 -10.50 -4.49
CA VAL A 211 16.95 -9.80 -3.69
C VAL A 211 17.62 -10.84 -2.81
N VAL A 212 18.95 -10.83 -2.75
CA VAL A 212 19.70 -11.73 -1.87
C VAL A 212 19.27 -11.42 -0.43
N PRO A 213 18.68 -12.39 0.30
CA PRO A 213 18.31 -12.17 1.69
C PRO A 213 19.60 -11.96 2.48
N SER A 214 19.80 -10.74 2.93
CA SER A 214 20.87 -10.40 3.84
C SER A 214 20.31 -10.46 5.26
N ASP A 215 21.15 -10.73 6.26
CA ASP A 215 20.78 -10.65 7.68
C ASP A 215 20.65 -9.19 8.16
N ILE A 216 20.28 -8.26 7.25
CA ILE A 216 20.11 -6.85 7.56
C ILE A 216 18.80 -6.68 8.33
N ASP A 217 18.91 -6.05 9.51
CA ASP A 217 17.77 -5.57 10.29
C ASP A 217 17.21 -4.31 9.62
N LEU A 218 16.23 -4.50 8.72
CA LEU A 218 15.61 -3.40 7.99
C LEU A 218 14.83 -2.49 8.93
N ARG A 219 15.09 -1.19 8.80
CA ARG A 219 14.49 -0.14 9.63
C ARG A 219 13.52 0.70 8.82
N SER A 220 12.59 1.34 9.53
CA SER A 220 11.71 2.34 8.94
C SER A 220 11.74 3.58 9.80
N SER A 221 11.78 4.73 9.14
CA SER A 221 11.62 6.03 9.76
C SER A 221 10.16 6.30 10.16
N LEU A 222 9.21 5.52 9.63
CA LEU A 222 7.79 5.67 9.86
C LEU A 222 7.34 4.92 11.10
N VAL A 223 6.52 5.58 11.92
CA VAL A 223 5.91 5.00 13.11
C VAL A 223 4.41 4.77 12.93
N ARG A 224 3.90 3.76 13.64
CA ARG A 224 2.47 3.46 13.64
C ARG A 224 1.72 4.57 14.39
N ALA A 225 0.69 5.11 13.74
CA ALA A 225 -0.07 6.26 14.25
C ALA A 225 -0.92 5.99 15.51
N SER A 226 -1.18 4.72 15.84
CA SER A 226 -1.80 4.29 17.09
C SER A 226 -1.63 2.78 17.26
N SER A 227 -1.20 2.34 18.45
CA SER A 227 -1.26 0.95 18.91
C SER A 227 -2.49 0.68 19.78
N GLU A 228 -3.33 1.69 20.04
CA GLU A 228 -4.51 1.53 20.88
C GLU A 228 -5.61 0.69 20.18
N PRO A 229 -6.48 0.03 20.95
CA PRO A 229 -7.63 -0.68 20.43
C PRO A 229 -8.54 0.23 19.61
N VAL A 230 -9.19 -0.33 18.59
CA VAL A 230 -10.14 0.41 17.72
C VAL A 230 -11.25 1.09 18.53
N SER A 231 -11.66 0.51 19.64
CA SER A 231 -12.68 1.06 20.54
C SER A 231 -12.32 2.43 21.12
N SER A 232 -11.03 2.74 21.31
CA SER A 232 -10.61 4.06 21.80
C SER A 232 -10.81 5.15 20.76
N ALA A 233 -10.72 4.79 19.47
CA ALA A 233 -10.83 5.71 18.35
C ALA A 233 -12.27 5.97 17.87
N ILE A 234 -13.26 5.16 18.28
CA ILE A 234 -14.66 5.34 17.86
C ILE A 234 -15.50 5.96 18.99
N GLU A 235 -16.20 7.06 18.71
CA GLU A 235 -17.07 7.76 19.65
C GLU A 235 -18.26 6.90 20.10
N ASN A 236 -18.95 6.26 19.16
CA ASN A 236 -20.14 5.42 19.35
C ASN A 236 -19.84 3.92 19.23
N TYR A 237 -18.74 3.43 19.83
CA TYR A 237 -18.30 2.04 19.68
C TYR A 237 -19.36 1.00 20.08
N GLY A 238 -20.18 1.25 21.11
CA GLY A 238 -21.23 0.32 21.52
C GLY A 238 -22.35 0.15 20.48
N GLU A 239 -22.70 1.23 19.78
CA GLU A 239 -23.67 1.22 18.68
C GLU A 239 -23.12 0.41 17.50
N ILE A 240 -21.86 0.66 17.14
CA ILE A 240 -21.15 -0.10 16.10
C ILE A 240 -21.08 -1.58 16.46
N GLY A 241 -20.65 -1.93 17.68
CA GLY A 241 -20.58 -3.31 18.14
C GLY A 241 -21.92 -4.04 18.04
N SER A 242 -23.02 -3.35 18.41
CA SER A 242 -24.37 -3.91 18.29
C SER A 242 -24.78 -4.14 16.84
N ALA A 243 -24.48 -3.20 15.94
CA ALA A 243 -24.78 -3.35 14.52
C ALA A 243 -23.95 -4.46 13.84
N LEU A 244 -22.70 -4.65 14.27
CA LEU A 244 -21.82 -5.67 13.70
C LEU A 244 -22.09 -7.08 14.24
N ALA A 245 -22.72 -7.23 15.41
CA ALA A 245 -22.92 -8.53 16.09
C ALA A 245 -23.67 -9.59 15.26
N GLY A 246 -24.49 -9.18 14.29
CA GLY A 246 -25.20 -10.07 13.36
C GLY A 246 -24.54 -10.22 11.99
N THR A 247 -23.34 -9.68 11.80
CA THR A 247 -22.62 -9.67 10.52
C THR A 247 -21.35 -10.50 10.60
N ARG A 248 -20.76 -10.82 9.44
CA ARG A 248 -19.42 -11.46 9.38
C ARG A 248 -18.28 -10.57 9.90
N PHE A 249 -18.56 -9.29 10.16
CA PHE A 249 -17.61 -8.33 10.73
C PHE A 249 -17.75 -8.19 12.25
N ALA A 250 -18.56 -9.05 12.90
CA ALA A 250 -18.66 -9.08 14.35
C ALA A 250 -17.24 -9.15 14.96
N PRO A 251 -16.90 -8.27 15.93
CA PRO A 251 -15.60 -8.33 16.57
C PRO A 251 -15.39 -9.69 17.23
N THR A 252 -14.45 -10.49 16.74
CA THR A 252 -13.99 -11.67 17.47
C THR A 252 -13.36 -11.20 18.79
N ALA A 253 -13.68 -11.90 19.89
CA ALA A 253 -13.26 -11.55 21.26
C ALA A 253 -11.75 -11.33 21.46
N ALA A 254 -10.91 -11.64 20.47
CA ALA A 254 -9.47 -11.38 20.45
C ALA A 254 -9.06 -9.90 20.29
N ASN A 255 -9.96 -8.98 19.92
CA ASN A 255 -9.64 -7.55 19.75
C ASN A 255 -10.08 -6.65 20.92
N GLY A 256 -10.46 -7.25 22.06
CA GLY A 256 -11.05 -6.58 23.22
C GLY A 256 -10.20 -6.59 24.48
N SER A 257 -8.87 -6.50 24.37
CA SER A 257 -7.96 -6.40 25.53
C SER A 257 -6.87 -5.37 25.26
#